data_AF-A0A7S0A2T3-F1
#
_entry.id   AF-A0A7S0A2T3-F1
#
_cell.length_a   1.000
_cell.length_b   1.000
_cell.length_c   1.000
_cell.angle_alpha   90.00
_cell.angle_beta   90.00
_cell.angle_gamma   90.00
#
_symmetry.space_group_name_H-M   'P 1'
#
loop_
_entity.id
_entity.type
_entity.pdbx_description
1 polymer ?
#
loop_
_entity_poly.entity_id
_entity_poly.type
_entity_poly.pdbx_seq_one_letter_code
_entity_poly.pdbx_strand_id
1 'polypeptide(L)'
;RFEANTDLLNLAMDEARVPRNERSKYREFLREAKAYDRRISFGEVAGRLSPQLRKQLMYHVTKEALKSVYYFNDPDAPPSFPLDVAGSLVPRFFARGESLDGLRHCLCLMDRGTV
;
A
#
# COMPACT_ATOMS: atom_id res chain seq x y z
N ARG A 1 -4.56 0.20 -19.35
CA ARG A 1 -3.66 1.23 -18.78
C ARG A 1 -2.39 0.67 -18.15
N PHE A 2 -2.40 -0.49 -17.47
CA PHE A 2 -1.17 -1.04 -16.86
C PHE A 2 -0.15 -1.59 -17.87
N GLU A 3 -0.62 -2.27 -18.92
CA GLU A 3 0.25 -2.74 -20.01
C GLU A 3 0.96 -1.56 -20.67
N ALA A 4 0.21 -0.51 -21.03
CA ALA A 4 0.77 0.74 -21.54
C ALA A 4 1.84 1.38 -20.61
N ASN A 5 1.63 1.40 -19.28
CA ASN A 5 2.64 1.91 -18.34
C ASN A 5 3.88 0.99 -18.27
N THR A 6 3.70 -0.31 -18.47
CA THR A 6 4.81 -1.28 -18.50
C THR A 6 5.61 -1.13 -19.78
N ASP A 7 4.94 -0.88 -20.91
CA ASP A 7 5.57 -0.64 -22.21
C ASP A 7 6.34 0.68 -22.21
N LEU A 8 5.78 1.74 -21.63
CA LEU A 8 6.49 3.01 -21.41
C LEU A 8 7.71 2.84 -20.51
N LEU A 9 7.61 2.04 -19.44
CA LEU A 9 8.77 1.74 -18.60
C LEU A 9 9.85 0.98 -19.38
N ASN A 10 9.48 0.01 -20.20
CA ASN A 10 10.44 -0.73 -21.03
C ASN A 10 11.15 0.20 -22.03
N LEU A 11 10.41 1.07 -22.72
CA LEU A 11 10.94 2.09 -23.61
C LEU A 11 11.93 3.01 -22.88
N ALA A 12 11.53 3.57 -21.74
CA ALA A 12 12.39 4.46 -20.95
C ALA A 12 13.66 3.75 -20.44
N MET A 13 13.56 2.48 -20.02
CA MET A 13 14.72 1.69 -19.61
C MET A 13 15.67 1.37 -20.76
N ASP A 14 15.14 1.21 -21.98
CA ASP A 14 15.93 1.01 -23.19
C ASP A 14 16.64 2.30 -23.62
N GLU A 15 15.93 3.44 -23.59
CA GLU A 15 16.50 4.77 -23.87
C GLU A 15 17.60 5.15 -22.86
N ALA A 16 17.37 4.90 -21.57
CA ALA A 16 18.34 5.14 -20.51
C ALA A 16 19.45 4.07 -20.42
N ARG A 17 19.44 3.06 -21.30
CA ARG A 17 20.41 1.95 -21.35
C ARG A 17 20.60 1.25 -20.00
N VAL A 18 19.50 1.03 -19.27
CA VAL A 18 19.53 0.39 -17.95
C VAL A 18 20.06 -1.05 -18.08
N PRO A 19 21.07 -1.45 -17.28
CA PRO A 19 21.61 -2.80 -17.26
C PRO A 19 20.54 -3.87 -17.01
N ARG A 20 20.62 -5.01 -17.71
CA ARG A 20 19.58 -6.07 -17.66
C ARG A 20 19.30 -6.59 -16.25
N ASN A 21 20.32 -6.65 -15.39
CA ASN A 21 20.24 -7.06 -13.99
C ASN A 21 19.50 -6.05 -13.10
N GLU A 22 19.37 -4.79 -13.51
CA GLU A 22 18.65 -3.77 -12.75
C GLU A 22 17.20 -3.59 -13.21
N ARG A 23 16.88 -3.94 -14.45
CA ARG A 23 15.51 -3.86 -15.01
C ARG A 23 14.46 -4.62 -14.19
N SER A 24 14.86 -5.71 -13.53
CA SER A 24 13.97 -6.46 -12.62
C SER A 24 13.51 -5.59 -11.45
N LYS A 25 14.41 -4.79 -10.85
CA LYS A 25 14.09 -3.90 -9.72
C LYS A 25 13.09 -2.82 -10.11
N TYR A 26 13.25 -2.21 -11.28
CA TYR A 26 12.33 -1.19 -11.77
C TYR A 26 10.93 -1.76 -12.05
N ARG A 27 10.85 -2.99 -12.59
CA ARG A 27 9.58 -3.67 -12.81
C ARG A 27 8.90 -4.08 -11.52
N GLU A 28 9.67 -4.54 -10.53
CA GLU A 28 9.17 -4.85 -9.19
C GLU A 28 8.62 -3.59 -8.52
N PHE A 29 9.36 -2.49 -8.57
CA PHE A 29 8.90 -1.19 -8.09
C PHE A 29 7.58 -0.76 -8.76
N LEU A 30 7.46 -0.87 -10.09
CA LEU A 30 6.23 -0.51 -10.80
C LEU A 30 5.03 -1.38 -10.38
N ARG A 31 5.26 -2.68 -10.12
CA ARG A 31 4.21 -3.58 -9.62
C ARG A 31 3.72 -3.16 -8.23
N GLU A 32 4.64 -2.83 -7.33
CA GLU A 32 4.28 -2.39 -5.97
C GLU A 32 3.66 -0.99 -5.97
N ALA A 33 4.19 -0.05 -6.76
CA ALA A 33 3.61 1.28 -6.96
C ALA A 33 2.17 1.18 -7.47
N LYS A 34 1.87 0.25 -8.40
CA LYS A 34 0.49 0.01 -8.83
C LYS A 34 -0.41 -0.51 -7.70
N ALA A 35 0.10 -1.38 -6.83
CA ALA A 35 -0.67 -1.87 -5.69
C ALA A 35 -0.99 -0.71 -4.72
N TYR A 36 -0.02 0.18 -4.52
CA TYR A 36 -0.18 1.43 -3.77
C TYR A 36 -1.20 2.38 -4.40
N ASP A 37 -1.09 2.67 -5.70
CA ASP A 37 -2.00 3.56 -6.43
C ASP A 37 -3.45 3.08 -6.33
N ARG A 38 -3.67 1.76 -6.43
CA ARG A 38 -5.01 1.19 -6.22
C ARG A 38 -5.53 1.56 -4.84
N ARG A 39 -4.73 1.44 -3.78
CA ARG A 39 -5.17 1.79 -2.41
C ARG A 39 -5.48 3.27 -2.27
N ILE A 40 -4.66 4.16 -2.84
CA ILE A 40 -4.97 5.59 -2.87
C ILE A 40 -6.30 5.83 -3.57
N SER A 41 -6.50 5.25 -4.76
CA SER A 41 -7.75 5.43 -5.51
C SER A 41 -8.96 4.91 -4.74
N PHE A 42 -8.83 3.81 -4.00
CA PHE A 42 -9.89 3.33 -3.11
C PHE A 42 -10.14 4.32 -1.97
N GLY A 43 -9.11 4.92 -1.37
CA GLY A 43 -9.26 5.98 -0.37
C GLY A 43 -10.00 7.22 -0.90
N GLU A 44 -9.69 7.66 -2.13
CA GLU A 44 -10.39 8.78 -2.79
C GLU A 44 -11.88 8.47 -3.02
N VAL A 45 -12.19 7.26 -3.50
CA VAL A 45 -13.58 6.79 -3.66
C VAL A 45 -14.26 6.71 -2.29
N ALA A 46 -13.57 6.19 -1.28
CA ALA A 46 -14.10 6.06 0.07
C ALA A 46 -14.40 7.43 0.71
N GLY A 47 -13.70 8.49 0.32
CA GLY A 47 -13.97 9.86 0.73
C GLY A 47 -15.34 10.38 0.31
N ARG A 48 -15.98 9.78 -0.71
CA ARG A 48 -17.33 10.14 -1.17
C ARG A 48 -18.44 9.33 -0.49
N LEU A 49 -18.08 8.34 0.32
CA LEU A 49 -19.02 7.46 1.01
C LEU A 49 -19.37 8.01 2.40
N SER A 50 -20.44 7.48 3.00
CA SER A 50 -20.75 7.75 4.41
C SER A 50 -19.58 7.27 5.30
N PRO A 51 -19.36 7.87 6.48
CA PRO A 51 -18.26 7.50 7.35
C PRO A 51 -18.20 6.00 7.68
N GLN A 52 -19.36 5.36 7.84
CA GLN A 52 -19.47 3.93 8.09
C GLN A 52 -19.04 3.09 6.89
N LEU A 53 -19.54 3.41 5.69
CA LEU A 53 -19.18 2.72 4.45
C LEU A 53 -17.70 2.91 4.11
N ARG A 54 -17.15 4.09 4.37
CA ARG A 54 -15.72 4.37 4.25
C ARG A 54 -14.89 3.43 5.12
N LYS A 55 -15.23 3.30 6.41
CA LYS A 55 -14.52 2.40 7.34
C LYS A 55 -14.62 0.94 6.89
N GLN A 56 -15.78 0.50 6.43
CA GLN A 56 -15.97 -0.86 5.91
C GLN A 56 -15.15 -1.14 4.66
N LEU A 57 -15.13 -0.20 3.70
CA LEU A 57 -14.32 -0.31 2.50
C LEU A 57 -12.83 -0.36 2.84
N MET A 58 -12.37 0.55 3.70
CA MET A 58 -10.97 0.57 4.13
C MET A 58 -10.58 -0.72 4.86
N TYR A 59 -11.43 -1.22 5.75
CA TYR A 59 -11.21 -2.50 6.42
C TYR A 59 -11.09 -3.65 5.42
N HIS A 60 -11.92 -3.68 4.37
CA HIS A 60 -11.82 -4.70 3.34
C HIS A 60 -10.48 -4.65 2.58
N VAL A 61 -9.96 -3.46 2.33
CA VAL A 61 -8.67 -3.24 1.64
C VAL A 61 -7.47 -3.58 2.52
N THR A 62 -7.55 -3.34 3.84
CA THR A 62 -6.44 -3.51 4.78
C THR A 62 -6.53 -4.78 5.63
N LYS A 63 -7.55 -5.62 5.40
CA LYS A 63 -7.85 -6.78 6.25
C LYS A 63 -6.65 -7.70 6.48
N GLU A 64 -5.91 -8.00 5.42
CA GLU A 64 -4.76 -8.91 5.52
C GLU A 64 -3.61 -8.32 6.35
N ALA A 65 -3.36 -7.01 6.24
CA ALA A 65 -2.39 -6.33 7.09
C ALA A 65 -2.83 -6.30 8.55
N LEU A 66 -4.12 -6.05 8.81
CA LEU A 66 -4.65 -6.03 10.19
C LEU A 66 -4.58 -7.41 10.85
N LYS A 67 -4.84 -8.50 10.11
CA LYS A 67 -4.71 -9.86 10.63
C LYS A 67 -3.31 -10.20 11.13
N SER A 68 -2.27 -9.54 10.62
CA SER A 68 -0.89 -9.76 11.10
C SER A 68 -0.67 -9.29 12.54
N VAL A 69 -1.54 -8.41 13.04
CA VAL A 69 -1.49 -7.89 14.40
C VAL A 69 -2.32 -8.79 15.30
N TYR A 70 -1.64 -9.53 16.17
CA TYR A 70 -2.28 -10.47 17.10
C TYR A 70 -3.46 -9.85 17.85
N TYR A 71 -3.29 -8.63 18.39
CA TYR A 71 -4.30 -7.92 19.17
C TYR A 71 -5.63 -7.69 18.43
N PHE A 72 -5.61 -7.56 17.10
CA PHE A 72 -6.83 -7.35 16.33
C PHE A 72 -7.63 -8.63 16.08
N ASN A 73 -7.07 -9.79 16.42
CA ASN A 73 -7.74 -11.09 16.33
C ASN A 73 -8.19 -11.62 17.70
N ASP A 74 -7.95 -10.86 18.77
CA ASP A 74 -8.35 -11.24 20.13
C ASP A 74 -9.89 -11.28 20.23
N PRO A 75 -10.49 -12.37 20.71
CA PRO A 75 -11.94 -12.47 20.92
C PRO A 75 -12.49 -11.40 21.86
N ASP A 76 -11.67 -10.90 22.79
CA ASP A 76 -12.05 -9.88 23.76
C ASP A 76 -11.90 -8.44 23.20
N ALA A 77 -11.29 -8.29 22.02
CA ALA A 77 -11.17 -6.97 21.38
C ALA A 77 -12.53 -6.47 20.88
N PRO A 78 -12.84 -5.16 21.03
CA PRO A 78 -14.09 -4.61 20.52
C PRO A 78 -14.22 -4.84 19.00
N PRO A 79 -15.36 -5.37 18.52
CA PRO A 79 -15.52 -5.69 17.08
C PRO A 79 -15.40 -4.47 16.16
N SER A 80 -15.66 -3.26 16.67
CA SER A 80 -15.51 -2.01 15.94
C SER A 80 -14.06 -1.53 15.85
N PHE A 81 -13.18 -1.99 16.74
CA PHE A 81 -11.83 -1.45 16.86
C PHE A 81 -10.97 -1.67 15.60
N PRO A 82 -10.91 -2.88 14.99
CA PRO A 82 -10.22 -3.06 13.72
C PRO A 82 -10.79 -2.19 12.59
N LEU A 83 -12.09 -1.90 12.63
CA LEU A 83 -12.77 -1.05 11.64
C LEU A 83 -12.35 0.42 11.79
N ASP A 84 -12.22 0.89 13.03
CA ASP A 84 -11.78 2.24 13.37
C ASP A 84 -10.30 2.45 13.02
N VAL A 85 -9.47 1.46 13.32
CA VAL A 85 -8.06 1.44 12.91
C VAL A 85 -7.96 1.49 11.39
N ALA A 86 -8.69 0.62 10.67
CA ALA A 86 -8.67 0.60 9.21
C ALA A 86 -9.02 1.96 8.59
N GLY A 87 -10.01 2.66 9.16
CA GLY A 87 -10.41 4.00 8.70
C GLY A 87 -9.39 5.09 8.96
N SER A 88 -8.38 4.85 9.80
CA SER A 88 -7.36 5.82 10.20
C SER A 88 -6.00 5.55 9.55
N LEU A 89 -5.84 4.43 8.85
CA LEU A 89 -4.59 4.07 8.18
C LEU A 89 -4.32 4.98 6.98
N VAL A 90 -3.09 5.48 6.88
CA VAL A 90 -2.61 6.26 5.75
C VAL A 90 -1.63 5.39 4.96
N PRO A 91 -1.92 5.04 3.68
CA PRO A 91 -1.02 4.23 2.89
C PRO A 91 0.26 5.03 2.60
N ARG A 92 1.41 4.41 2.86
CA ARG A 92 2.74 4.89 2.47
C ARG A 92 3.45 3.82 1.64
N PHE A 93 4.24 4.25 0.67
CA PHE A 93 5.07 3.37 -0.14
C PHE A 93 6.49 3.90 -0.14
N PHE A 94 7.45 2.99 -0.02
CA PHE A 94 8.87 3.31 0.05
C PHE A 94 9.63 2.45 -0.96
N ALA A 95 10.52 3.08 -1.70
CA ALA A 95 11.46 2.39 -2.56
C ALA A 95 12.53 1.66 -1.74
N ARG A 96 13.19 0.68 -2.36
CA ARG A 96 14.31 -0.02 -1.72
C ARG A 96 15.42 0.96 -1.36
N GLY A 97 15.81 0.97 -0.08
CA GLY A 97 16.85 1.85 0.44
C GLY A 97 16.41 3.30 0.67
N GLU A 98 15.12 3.61 0.49
CA GLU A 98 14.57 4.90 0.86
C GLU A 98 14.55 5.07 2.39
N SER A 99 14.86 6.27 2.87
CA SER A 99 14.86 6.54 4.31
C SER A 99 13.44 6.52 4.87
N LEU A 100 13.28 5.86 6.04
CA LEU A 100 12.05 5.82 6.80
C LEU A 100 11.94 6.94 7.86
N ASP A 101 12.81 7.94 7.84
CA ASP A 101 12.87 9.00 8.85
C ASP A 101 11.53 9.75 9.03
N GLY A 102 10.70 9.82 7.99
CA GLY A 102 9.36 10.40 8.05
C GLY A 102 8.35 9.62 8.92
N LEU A 103 8.70 8.42 9.40
CA LEU A 103 7.84 7.55 10.20
C LEU A 103 8.14 7.60 11.71
N ARG A 104 9.14 8.41 12.14
CA ARG A 104 9.62 8.44 13.54
C ARG A 104 8.56 8.76 14.60
N HIS A 105 7.43 9.34 14.20
CA HIS A 105 6.36 9.78 15.09
C HIS A 105 5.04 9.04 14.89
N CYS A 106 5.04 7.88 14.22
CA CYS A 106 3.83 7.09 14.00
C CYS A 106 4.05 5.59 14.17
N LEU A 107 2.97 4.88 14.54
CA LEU A 107 2.93 3.43 14.50
C LEU A 107 2.64 2.99 13.05
N CYS A 108 3.44 2.06 12.54
CA CYS A 108 3.32 1.58 11.17
C CYS A 108 2.99 0.09 11.14
N LEU A 109 2.18 -0.30 10.15
CA LEU A 109 1.91 -1.69 9.82
C LEU A 109 2.54 -1.98 8.47
N MET A 110 3.38 -3.01 8.42
CA MET A 110 3.97 -3.48 7.17
C MET A 110 3.01 -4.47 6.51
N ASP A 111 2.61 -4.14 5.29
CA ASP A 111 1.70 -4.97 4.49
C ASP A 111 2.46 -5.86 3.50
N ARG A 112 3.51 -5.29 2.89
CA ARG A 112 4.35 -5.93 1.88
C ARG A 112 5.79 -5.48 2.02
N GLY A 113 6.70 -6.35 1.59
CA GLY A 113 8.14 -6.10 1.62
C GLY A 113 8.78 -6.42 2.98
N THR A 114 9.98 -5.89 3.17
CA THR A 114 10.82 -6.08 4.36
C THR A 114 11.56 -4.78 4.64
N VAL A 115 11.74 -4.47 5.93
CA VAL A 115 12.53 -3.33 6.42
C VAL A 115 13.94 -3.78 6.77
#